data_AF-A0A7W4P309-F1
#
_entry.id   AF-A0A7W4P309-F1
#
_cell.length_a   1.000
_cell.length_b   1.000
_cell.length_c   1.000
_cell.angle_alpha   90.00
_cell.angle_beta   90.00
_cell.angle_gamma   90.00
#
_symmetry.space_group_name_H-M   'P 1'
#
loop_
_entity.id
_entity.type
_entity.pdbx_description
1 polymer ?
#
loop_
_entity_poly.entity_id
_entity_poly.type
_entity_poly.pdbx_seq_one_letter_code
_entity_poly.pdbx_strand_id
1 'polypeptide(L)'
;MITRPLAVPVLMAMGLCLCGFAPVSDEDTPPILGNRTDSATGHPVVITSDSRAFCDRLVTVIDAYGPPLTHEVHDLRNQGAHLCREGKLRSGIEQLRRALMVLKEDNHS
;
A
#
# COMPACT_ATOMS: atom_id res chain seq x y z
N MET A 1 -13.46 49.10 30.08
CA MET A 1 -14.42 48.36 29.25
C MET A 1 -14.26 46.88 29.56
N ILE A 2 -15.27 46.29 30.19
CA ILE A 2 -15.34 44.87 30.56
C ILE A 2 -16.32 44.22 29.59
N THR A 3 -15.93 43.14 28.93
CA THR A 3 -16.90 42.17 28.40
C THR A 3 -16.29 40.77 28.44
N ARG A 4 -16.96 39.89 29.18
CA ARG A 4 -16.56 38.52 29.52
C ARG A 4 -16.80 37.55 28.35
N PRO A 5 -16.16 36.36 28.41
CA PRO A 5 -16.18 35.31 27.39
C PRO A 5 -17.37 34.35 27.59
N LEU A 6 -17.75 33.58 26.56
CA LEU A 6 -18.39 32.25 26.65
C LEU A 6 -18.89 31.77 25.28
N ALA A 7 -18.31 30.70 24.75
CA ALA A 7 -19.04 29.65 24.01
C ALA A 7 -18.17 28.39 24.00
N VAL A 8 -18.66 27.37 24.71
CA VAL A 8 -18.05 26.06 24.96
C VAL A 8 -18.47 25.08 23.84
N PRO A 9 -18.08 23.78 23.85
CA PRO A 9 -17.64 23.04 22.67
C PRO A 9 -18.76 22.16 22.09
N VAL A 10 -18.56 21.61 20.89
CA VAL A 10 -19.28 20.40 20.49
C VAL A 10 -18.30 19.47 19.76
N LEU A 11 -17.77 18.53 20.54
CA LEU A 11 -17.31 17.24 20.06
C LEU A 11 -18.48 16.56 19.33
N MET A 12 -18.44 16.49 18.00
CA MET A 12 -19.22 15.51 17.27
C MET A 12 -18.36 14.25 17.10
N ALA A 13 -18.44 13.41 18.13
CA ALA A 13 -18.36 11.96 17.94
C ALA A 13 -19.62 11.53 17.20
N MET A 14 -19.46 10.76 16.12
CA MET A 14 -20.33 9.67 15.64
C MET A 14 -20.16 9.48 14.13
N GLY A 15 -19.74 8.28 13.75
CA GLY A 15 -19.65 7.90 12.33
C GLY A 15 -18.92 6.59 12.07
N LEU A 16 -19.03 5.60 12.95
CA LEU A 16 -18.68 4.21 12.61
C LEU A 16 -19.70 3.72 11.56
N CYS A 17 -19.39 3.89 10.27
CA CYS A 17 -20.04 3.11 9.23
C CYS A 17 -19.44 1.69 9.22
N LEU A 18 -19.94 0.86 10.14
CA LEU A 18 -19.91 -0.59 10.03
C LEU A 18 -20.85 -1.00 8.89
N CYS A 19 -20.32 -1.12 7.67
CA CYS A 19 -21.01 -1.78 6.56
C CYS A 19 -20.32 -3.11 6.30
N GLY A 20 -20.90 -4.21 6.80
CA GLY A 20 -20.48 -5.56 6.39
C GLY A 20 -20.76 -6.71 7.35
N PHE A 21 -21.94 -6.80 7.96
CA PHE A 21 -22.42 -8.09 8.48
C PHE A 21 -23.21 -8.79 7.38
N ALA A 22 -22.62 -9.82 6.76
CA ALA A 22 -23.36 -10.82 6.02
C ALA A 22 -23.63 -12.00 6.97
N PRO A 23 -24.88 -12.46 7.14
CA PRO A 23 -25.16 -13.70 7.85
C PRO A 23 -24.69 -14.87 6.98
N VAL A 24 -23.76 -15.67 7.49
CA VAL A 24 -23.42 -16.98 6.90
C VAL A 24 -24.37 -18.01 7.51
N SER A 25 -25.14 -18.65 6.65
CA SER A 25 -26.01 -19.78 6.95
C SER A 25 -25.21 -20.94 7.56
N ASP A 26 -25.75 -21.47 8.66
CA ASP A 26 -25.55 -22.86 9.08
C ASP A 26 -25.98 -23.79 7.94
N GLU A 27 -25.04 -24.51 7.32
CA GLU A 27 -25.36 -25.75 6.60
C GLU A 27 -24.24 -26.78 6.84
N ASP A 28 -24.59 -27.72 7.71
CA ASP A 28 -23.91 -28.96 8.03
C ASP A 28 -23.60 -29.74 6.73
N THR A 29 -22.33 -29.88 6.35
CA THR A 29 -21.90 -30.68 5.19
C THR A 29 -20.64 -31.50 5.55
N PRO A 30 -20.64 -32.83 5.33
CA PRO A 30 -19.70 -33.78 5.94
C PRO A 30 -18.25 -33.71 5.41
N PRO A 31 -17.29 -34.33 6.12
CA PRO A 31 -15.86 -34.16 5.85
C PRO A 31 -15.43 -34.89 4.58
N ILE A 32 -14.97 -34.14 3.57
CA ILE A 32 -14.15 -34.72 2.51
C ILE A 32 -12.71 -34.82 3.01
N LEU A 33 -12.29 -36.07 3.19
CA LEU A 33 -10.92 -36.52 3.42
C LEU A 33 -10.03 -36.10 2.24
N GLY A 34 -9.48 -34.89 2.32
CA GLY A 34 -8.43 -34.38 1.43
C GLY A 34 -7.10 -34.39 2.14
N ASN A 35 -6.42 -35.54 2.14
CA ASN A 35 -5.03 -35.66 2.57
C ASN A 35 -4.11 -34.83 1.66
N ARG A 36 -3.75 -33.62 2.09
CA ARG A 36 -2.53 -32.93 1.67
C ARG A 36 -1.79 -32.40 2.89
N THR A 37 -0.97 -33.28 3.44
CA THR A 37 0.21 -32.91 4.22
C THR A 37 1.19 -32.20 3.29
N ASP A 38 1.08 -30.88 3.20
CA ASP A 38 2.24 -30.04 2.90
C ASP A 38 2.37 -29.04 4.04
N SER A 39 3.21 -29.41 5.00
CA SER A 39 3.65 -28.56 6.09
C SER A 39 4.57 -27.47 5.54
N ALA A 40 4.01 -26.53 4.79
CA ALA A 40 4.60 -25.22 4.61
C ALA A 40 4.15 -24.38 5.81
N THR A 41 5.07 -24.15 6.75
CA THR A 41 4.91 -23.30 7.93
C THR A 41 4.14 -22.03 7.54
N GLY A 42 2.85 -22.03 7.86
CA GLY A 42 1.85 -21.14 7.30
C GLY A 42 1.97 -19.73 7.84
N HIS A 43 2.94 -18.98 7.34
CA HIS A 43 2.87 -17.53 7.44
C HIS A 43 1.85 -17.07 6.40
N PRO A 44 0.77 -16.37 6.81
CA PRO A 44 -0.17 -15.81 5.85
C PRO A 44 0.61 -14.90 4.90
N VAL A 45 0.62 -15.23 3.62
CA VAL A 45 1.22 -14.37 2.59
C VAL A 45 0.30 -13.15 2.45
N VAL A 46 0.66 -12.07 3.14
CA VAL A 46 -0.06 -10.79 3.04
C VAL A 46 0.26 -10.19 1.67
N ILE A 47 -0.63 -10.44 0.70
CA ILE A 47 -0.58 -9.81 -0.62
C ILE A 47 -1.17 -8.40 -0.50
N THR A 48 -0.38 -7.46 0.01
CA THR A 48 -0.67 -6.03 -0.14
C THR A 48 0.31 -5.46 -1.15
N SER A 49 -0.16 -4.49 -1.95
CA SER A 49 0.76 -3.64 -2.73
C SER A 49 1.75 -2.94 -1.81
N ASP A 50 1.37 -2.69 -0.56
CA ASP A 50 2.18 -2.01 0.46
C ASP A 50 3.10 -2.99 1.19
N SER A 51 3.93 -3.72 0.45
CA SER A 51 4.95 -4.63 0.99
C SER A 51 6.35 -4.22 0.57
N ARG A 52 7.35 -4.47 1.44
CA ARG A 52 8.76 -4.17 1.11
C ARG A 52 9.19 -4.90 -0.17
N ALA A 53 8.82 -6.16 -0.31
CA ALA A 53 9.12 -6.95 -1.50
C ALA A 53 8.53 -6.34 -2.79
N PHE A 54 7.34 -5.74 -2.72
CA PHE A 54 6.77 -5.04 -3.87
C PHE A 54 7.53 -3.74 -4.18
N CYS A 55 7.92 -2.98 -3.16
CA CYS A 55 8.73 -1.78 -3.36
C CYS A 55 10.10 -2.10 -4.00
N ASP A 56 10.79 -3.12 -3.51
CA ASP A 56 12.10 -3.52 -4.04
C ASP A 56 11.99 -3.94 -5.52
N ARG A 57 10.91 -4.66 -5.87
CA ARG A 57 10.61 -4.99 -7.28
C ARG A 57 10.44 -3.75 -8.14
N LEU A 58 9.74 -2.72 -7.67
CA LEU A 58 9.57 -1.47 -8.44
C LEU A 58 10.91 -0.77 -8.69
N VAL A 59 11.80 -0.72 -7.69
CA VAL A 59 13.14 -0.16 -7.84
C VAL A 59 13.91 -0.92 -8.93
N THR A 60 13.91 -2.26 -8.87
CA THR A 60 14.57 -3.09 -9.89
C THR A 60 14.02 -2.86 -11.29
N VAL A 61 12.70 -2.71 -11.44
CA VAL A 61 12.08 -2.44 -12.74
C VAL A 61 12.54 -1.09 -13.29
N ILE A 62 12.60 -0.04 -12.45
CA ILE A 62 13.10 1.28 -12.88
C ILE A 62 14.58 1.20 -13.27
N ASP A 63 15.40 0.52 -12.46
CA ASP A 63 16.84 0.37 -12.72
C ASP A 63 17.11 -0.40 -14.04
N ALA A 64 16.21 -1.30 -14.45
CA ALA A 64 16.32 -2.08 -15.67
C ALA A 64 16.15 -1.25 -16.96
N TYR A 65 15.55 -0.05 -16.89
CA TYR A 65 15.49 0.86 -18.04
C TYR A 65 16.88 1.36 -18.45
N GLY A 66 17.85 1.35 -17.52
CA GLY A 66 19.23 1.75 -17.77
C GLY A 66 19.39 3.25 -18.07
N PRO A 67 20.64 3.75 -18.09
CA PRO A 67 20.92 5.15 -18.45
C PRO A 67 20.73 5.43 -19.96
N PRO A 68 20.40 6.67 -20.37
CA PRO A 68 20.18 7.83 -19.50
C PRO A 68 18.71 7.93 -19.04
N LEU A 69 18.50 7.94 -17.72
CA LEU A 69 17.23 8.32 -17.12
C LEU A 69 17.18 9.85 -16.99
N THR A 70 16.01 10.44 -17.14
CA THR A 70 15.82 11.88 -16.85
C THR A 70 16.12 12.17 -15.37
N HIS A 71 16.52 13.41 -15.07
CA HIS A 71 16.83 13.81 -13.69
C HIS A 71 15.62 13.58 -12.76
N GLU A 72 14.40 13.83 -13.26
CA GLU A 72 13.16 13.59 -12.53
C GLU A 72 12.96 12.11 -12.17
N VAL A 73 13.17 11.20 -13.13
CA VAL A 73 13.07 9.75 -12.88
C VAL A 73 14.09 9.32 -11.83
N HIS A 74 15.32 9.81 -11.92
CA HIS A 74 16.38 9.50 -10.96
C HIS A 74 16.03 9.98 -9.54
N ASP A 75 15.50 11.19 -9.40
CA ASP A 75 15.08 11.75 -8.11
C ASP A 75 13.91 10.98 -7.50
N LEU A 76 12.87 10.71 -8.29
CA LEU A 76 11.72 9.92 -7.87
C LEU A 76 12.13 8.51 -7.44
N ARG A 77 13.04 7.87 -8.19
CA ARG A 77 13.59 6.55 -7.86
C ARG A 77 14.33 6.57 -6.53
N ASN A 78 15.22 7.54 -6.32
CA ASN A 78 16.01 7.62 -5.09
C ASN A 78 15.17 7.97 -3.87
N GLN A 79 14.24 8.91 -4.00
CA GLN A 79 13.35 9.29 -2.93
C GLN A 79 12.39 8.14 -2.57
N GLY A 80 11.79 7.49 -3.57
CA GLY A 80 10.93 6.32 -3.36
C GLY A 80 11.65 5.17 -2.67
N ALA A 81 12.88 4.85 -3.12
CA ALA A 81 13.71 3.83 -2.49
C ALA A 81 14.09 4.18 -1.05
N HIS A 82 14.37 5.46 -0.76
CA HIS A 82 14.64 5.93 0.59
C HIS A 82 13.43 5.75 1.51
N LEU A 83 12.23 6.19 1.08
CA LEU A 83 10.99 6.02 1.85
C LEU A 83 10.69 4.56 2.16
N CYS A 84 10.92 3.64 1.21
CA CYS A 84 10.76 2.21 1.47
C CYS A 84 11.78 1.66 2.46
N ARG A 85 13.02 2.16 2.45
CA ARG A 85 14.03 1.83 3.47
C ARG A 85 13.61 2.28 4.87
N GLU A 86 12.95 3.44 4.98
CA GLU A 86 12.40 3.97 6.24
C GLU A 86 11.10 3.29 6.71
N GLY A 87 10.53 2.35 5.94
CA GLY A 87 9.26 1.69 6.26
C GLY A 87 8.03 2.48 5.84
N LYS A 88 8.19 3.64 5.19
CA LYS A 88 7.11 4.44 4.60
C LYS A 88 6.72 3.85 3.23
N LEU A 89 6.20 2.61 3.25
CA LEU A 89 6.00 1.81 2.04
C LEU A 89 5.04 2.48 1.05
N ARG A 90 3.89 2.99 1.54
CA ARG A 90 2.85 3.54 0.66
C ARG A 90 3.33 4.77 -0.11
N SER A 91 3.97 5.73 0.56
CA SER A 91 4.55 6.90 -0.10
C SER A 91 5.74 6.54 -0.98
N GLY A 92 6.57 5.57 -0.59
CA GLY A 92 7.66 5.08 -1.43
C GLY A 92 7.17 4.46 -2.73
N ILE A 93 6.16 3.60 -2.67
CA ILE A 93 5.53 2.97 -3.84
C ILE A 93 4.88 4.01 -4.76
N GLU A 94 4.21 5.02 -4.20
CA GLU A 94 3.63 6.11 -4.99
C GLU A 94 4.70 6.87 -5.79
N GLN A 95 5.84 7.20 -5.19
CA GLN A 95 6.95 7.86 -5.90
C GLN A 95 7.56 6.97 -6.99
N LEU A 96 7.72 5.68 -6.73
CA LEU A 96 8.23 4.74 -7.73
C LEU A 96 7.25 4.53 -8.89
N ARG A 97 5.95 4.51 -8.62
CA ARG A 97 4.93 4.48 -9.69
C ARG A 97 4.95 5.74 -10.54
N ARG A 98 5.19 6.91 -9.94
CA ARG A 98 5.39 8.15 -10.70
C ARG A 98 6.61 8.08 -11.61
N ALA A 99 7.74 7.57 -11.12
CA ALA A 99 8.93 7.35 -11.95
C ALA A 99 8.63 6.50 -13.18
N LEU A 100 7.86 5.41 -13.01
CA LEU A 100 7.43 4.56 -14.12
C LEU A 100 6.48 5.26 -15.10
N MET A 101 5.61 6.16 -14.63
CA MET A 101 4.75 6.93 -15.51
C MET A 101 5.54 7.89 -16.39
N VAL A 102 6.52 8.61 -15.80
CA VAL A 102 7.42 9.50 -16.54
C VAL A 102 8.22 8.71 -17.58
N LEU A 103 8.80 7.57 -17.18
CA LEU A 103 9.51 6.70 -18.12
C LEU A 103 8.64 6.21 -19.27
N LYS A 104 7.39 5.86 -18.99
CA LYS A 104 6.46 5.42 -20.03
C LYS A 104 6.18 6.55 -21.03
N GLU A 105 6.02 7.79 -20.56
CA GLU A 105 5.80 8.96 -21.41
C GLU A 105 7.02 9.25 -22.30
N ASP A 106 8.23 9.18 -21.71
CA ASP A 106 9.49 9.40 -22.43
C ASP A 106 9.75 8.34 -23.53
N ASN A 107 9.28 7.09 -23.35
CA ASN A 107 9.47 6.00 -24.31
C ASN A 107 8.44 5.96 -25.45
N HIS A 108 7.37 6.75 -25.37
CA HIS A 108 6.32 6.83 -26.39
C HIS A 108 6.36 8.13 -27.21
N SER A 109 7.36 8.98 -26.97
CA SER A 109 7.63 10.21 -27.72
C SER A 109 8.60 9.95 -28.88
#